data_AF-A0A084SX01-F1
#
_entry.id   AF-A0A084SX01-F1
#
_cell.length_a   1.000
_cell.length_b   1.000
_cell.length_c   1.000
_cell.angle_alpha   90.00
_cell.angle_beta   90.00
_cell.angle_gamma   90.00
#
_symmetry.space_group_name_H-M   'P 1'
#
loop_
_entity.id
_entity.type
_entity.pdbx_description
1 polymer ?
#
loop_
_entity_poly.entity_id
_entity_poly.type
_entity_poly.pdbx_seq_one_letter_code
_entity_poly.pdbx_strand_id
1 'polypeptide(L)'
;MGNERLDRHWRERGLAAYSTEALLGTLRHYGATVDEEQLRRVSSEEQVWALENRWTREWKGTGPFKELPRAAARELWKRLGLPEAPPPAELEKPAVPEAPFLGPLAKAPLDEKLVLAREAAAQPDFDVDLAFELSMHLAEVLEEAGRFAELEGVLDAWKEHAPEVHDAEPWVLAWRVALALRLPGKDVGAALATLAERAPRDSILQARAEWCLYRGLVKQTHPALLRAWEETSHESLLPAALEQRGTRAILTALDAALLEEPELPPERLREKLAPFEELRPNSRWIHEALTRRTGREPWRGTREGLAGMRRGERRQEQWALMMAFEWELLTRWGWPRGRTQLIHPELGWLLPEGPLKGVPRRGQEARSTNLLLPARDTLEEWASEGSERRYLHPHVHAATALALRPWGGFLHGLGLMEDAELAGWNDLLRQVLARLPEWLADDADDPALADEVREGLSSTPA
;
A
#
# COMPACT_ATOMS: atom_id res chain seq x y z
N MET A 1 -17.93 2.33 -42.67
CA MET A 1 -17.76 1.90 -41.27
C MET A 1 -17.94 3.12 -40.39
N GLY A 2 -18.79 3.04 -39.38
CA GLY A 2 -19.51 4.18 -38.78
C GLY A 2 -18.65 5.23 -38.07
N ASN A 3 -19.03 6.49 -38.24
CA ASN A 3 -18.45 7.69 -37.59
C ASN A 3 -18.93 7.87 -36.13
N GLU A 4 -19.33 6.78 -35.48
CA GLU A 4 -19.95 6.82 -34.16
C GLU A 4 -18.88 7.14 -33.09
N ARG A 5 -19.22 8.06 -32.19
CA ARG A 5 -18.31 8.57 -31.16
C ARG A 5 -19.08 8.83 -29.89
N LEU A 6 -18.38 8.78 -28.76
CA LEU A 6 -18.95 9.13 -27.47
C LEU A 6 -19.27 10.62 -27.43
N ASP A 7 -20.44 10.94 -26.88
CA ASP A 7 -20.78 12.31 -26.53
C ASP A 7 -20.15 12.71 -25.17
N ARG A 8 -20.25 13.99 -24.80
CA ARG A 8 -19.60 14.55 -23.60
C ARG A 8 -20.22 14.07 -22.28
N HIS A 9 -21.40 13.45 -22.32
CA HIS A 9 -22.16 12.94 -21.17
C HIS A 9 -21.90 11.45 -20.88
N TRP A 10 -20.89 10.85 -21.50
CA TRP A 10 -20.58 9.43 -21.32
C TRP A 10 -20.35 9.02 -19.86
N ARG A 11 -19.89 9.94 -18.99
CA ARG A 11 -19.70 9.68 -17.56
C ARG A 11 -21.03 9.52 -16.81
N GLU A 12 -22.05 10.26 -17.22
CA GLU A 12 -23.39 10.19 -16.61
C GLU A 12 -24.17 8.99 -17.12
N ARG A 13 -23.99 8.64 -18.40
CA ARG A 13 -24.68 7.52 -19.06
C ARG A 13 -24.00 6.16 -18.83
N GLY A 14 -22.72 6.18 -18.47
CA GLY A 14 -21.88 4.98 -18.40
C GLY A 14 -21.46 4.49 -19.79
N LEU A 15 -20.31 3.81 -19.87
CA LEU A 15 -19.78 3.30 -21.13
C LEU A 15 -20.62 2.15 -21.72
N ALA A 16 -21.31 1.39 -20.87
CA ALA A 16 -22.25 0.33 -21.24
C ALA A 16 -23.33 0.78 -22.24
N ALA A 17 -23.72 2.07 -22.21
CA ALA A 17 -24.75 2.62 -23.09
C ALA A 17 -24.28 2.93 -24.52
N TYR A 18 -22.98 2.79 -24.82
CA TYR A 18 -22.40 3.09 -26.13
C TYR A 18 -21.95 1.82 -26.84
N SER A 19 -21.98 1.80 -28.17
CA SER A 19 -21.48 0.70 -29.00
C SER A 19 -19.97 0.51 -28.85
N THR A 20 -19.49 -0.71 -29.08
CA THR A 20 -18.06 -1.02 -29.11
C THR A 20 -17.36 -0.21 -30.19
N GLU A 21 -17.99 -0.01 -31.35
CA GLU A 21 -17.46 0.86 -32.41
C GLU A 21 -17.30 2.31 -31.96
N ALA A 22 -18.23 2.85 -31.17
CA ALA A 22 -18.15 4.22 -30.67
C ALA A 22 -16.97 4.40 -29.69
N LEU A 23 -16.73 3.42 -28.82
CA LEU A 23 -15.57 3.37 -27.91
C LEU A 23 -14.27 3.37 -28.70
N LEU A 24 -14.10 2.42 -29.61
CA LEU A 24 -12.90 2.27 -30.44
C LEU A 24 -12.68 3.48 -31.35
N GLY A 25 -13.75 4.02 -31.94
CA GLY A 25 -13.72 5.22 -32.78
C GLY A 25 -13.28 6.46 -32.01
N THR A 26 -13.73 6.62 -30.77
CA THR A 26 -13.32 7.72 -29.89
C THR A 26 -11.87 7.56 -29.45
N LEU A 27 -11.44 6.33 -29.15
CA LEU A 27 -10.06 6.05 -28.77
C LEU A 27 -9.07 6.40 -29.89
N ARG A 28 -9.34 5.92 -31.11
CA ARG A 28 -8.54 6.23 -32.31
C ARG A 28 -8.55 7.72 -32.62
N HIS A 29 -9.69 8.40 -32.46
CA HIS A 29 -9.81 9.82 -32.74
C HIS A 29 -8.85 10.69 -31.91
N TYR A 30 -8.65 10.34 -30.64
CA TYR A 30 -7.77 11.07 -29.73
C TYR A 30 -6.36 10.48 -29.63
N GLY A 31 -5.98 9.62 -30.57
CA GLY A 31 -4.58 9.23 -30.79
C GLY A 31 -4.14 7.92 -30.14
N ALA A 32 -5.03 7.17 -29.49
CA ALA A 32 -4.70 5.84 -28.99
C ALA A 32 -4.58 4.84 -30.15
N THR A 33 -3.53 4.02 -30.13
CA THR A 33 -3.34 2.92 -31.08
C THR A 33 -4.17 1.72 -30.60
N VAL A 34 -5.23 1.41 -31.35
CA VAL A 34 -6.20 0.38 -30.98
C VAL A 34 -6.26 -0.73 -32.02
N ASP A 35 -5.85 -1.92 -31.59
CA ASP A 35 -5.93 -3.16 -32.34
C ASP A 35 -6.96 -4.09 -31.67
N GLU A 36 -8.03 -4.39 -32.40
CA GLU A 36 -9.12 -5.24 -31.90
C GLU A 36 -8.68 -6.70 -31.73
N GLU A 37 -7.69 -7.17 -32.50
CA GLU A 37 -7.16 -8.52 -32.36
C GLU A 37 -6.31 -8.66 -31.10
N GLN A 38 -5.56 -7.61 -30.73
CA GLN A 38 -4.86 -7.54 -29.44
C GLN A 38 -5.85 -7.52 -28.27
N LEU A 39 -6.94 -6.76 -28.37
CA LEU A 39 -7.94 -6.66 -27.30
C LEU A 39 -8.62 -8.01 -27.00
N ARG A 40 -8.88 -8.84 -28.01
CA ARG A 40 -9.44 -10.18 -27.83
C ARG A 40 -8.48 -11.18 -27.18
N ARG A 41 -7.17 -10.89 -27.17
CA ARG A 41 -6.13 -11.74 -26.56
C ARG A 41 -5.83 -11.36 -25.11
N VAL A 42 -6.49 -10.33 -24.58
CA VAL A 42 -6.33 -9.87 -23.19
C VAL A 42 -7.10 -10.82 -22.26
N SER A 43 -6.37 -11.61 -21.49
CA SER A 43 -6.94 -12.64 -20.61
C SER A 43 -6.72 -12.37 -19.11
N SER A 44 -5.95 -11.34 -18.75
CA SER A 44 -5.69 -11.00 -17.34
C SER A 44 -5.85 -9.51 -17.06
N GLU A 45 -6.13 -9.16 -15.80
CA GLU A 45 -6.23 -7.76 -15.34
C GLU A 45 -4.93 -6.97 -15.56
N GLU A 46 -3.77 -7.61 -15.41
CA GLU A 46 -2.46 -7.00 -15.68
C GLU A 46 -2.33 -6.52 -17.13
N GLN A 47 -2.85 -7.30 -18.08
CA GLN A 47 -2.83 -6.95 -19.50
C GLN A 47 -3.82 -5.83 -19.85
N VAL A 48 -4.99 -5.80 -19.19
CA VAL A 48 -5.94 -4.68 -19.29
C VAL A 48 -5.28 -3.41 -18.78
N TRP A 49 -4.61 -3.50 -17.64
CA TRP A 49 -3.92 -2.37 -17.03
C TRP A 49 -2.73 -1.88 -17.88
N ALA A 50 -2.00 -2.77 -18.56
CA ALA A 50 -1.00 -2.40 -19.55
C ALA A 50 -1.59 -1.62 -20.73
N LEU A 51 -2.79 -2.00 -21.20
CA LEU A 51 -3.53 -1.27 -22.24
C LEU A 51 -4.01 0.10 -21.78
N GLU A 52 -4.55 0.20 -20.56
CA GLU A 52 -4.94 1.47 -19.94
C GLU A 52 -3.78 2.47 -19.97
N ASN A 53 -2.60 2.02 -19.53
CA ASN A 53 -1.39 2.83 -19.46
C ASN A 53 -0.90 3.26 -20.83
N ARG A 54 -0.85 2.33 -21.80
CA ARG A 54 -0.44 2.63 -23.17
C ARG A 54 -1.34 3.70 -23.79
N TRP A 55 -2.65 3.49 -23.72
CA TRP A 55 -3.62 4.45 -24.28
C TRP A 55 -3.60 5.78 -23.56
N THR A 56 -3.38 5.81 -22.25
CA THR A 56 -3.25 7.05 -21.48
C THR A 56 -2.04 7.87 -21.91
N ARG A 57 -0.89 7.23 -22.19
CA ARG A 57 0.33 7.91 -22.69
C ARG A 57 0.14 8.49 -24.09
N GLU A 58 -0.61 7.79 -24.94
CA GLU A 58 -0.89 8.20 -26.32
C GLU A 58 -2.06 9.21 -26.42
N TRP A 59 -2.80 9.41 -25.32
CA TRP A 59 -4.04 10.17 -25.30
C TRP A 59 -3.85 11.68 -25.50
N LYS A 60 -4.58 12.24 -26.45
CA LYS A 60 -4.65 13.69 -26.70
C LYS A 60 -5.98 14.32 -26.25
N GLY A 61 -6.91 13.52 -25.73
CA GLY A 61 -8.21 14.00 -25.28
C GLY A 61 -8.12 14.78 -23.97
N THR A 62 -8.88 15.86 -23.85
CA THR A 62 -8.90 16.72 -22.66
C THR A 62 -10.33 16.87 -22.10
N GLY A 63 -10.46 17.48 -20.92
CA GLY A 63 -11.76 17.73 -20.29
C GLY A 63 -12.50 16.44 -19.91
N PRO A 64 -13.78 16.27 -20.29
CA PRO A 64 -14.59 15.11 -19.89
C PRO A 64 -14.03 13.78 -20.42
N PHE A 65 -13.22 13.81 -21.48
CA PHE A 65 -12.60 12.63 -22.10
C PHE A 65 -11.21 12.29 -21.54
N LYS A 66 -10.68 13.05 -20.57
CA LYS A 66 -9.34 12.78 -20.00
C LYS A 66 -9.21 11.35 -19.43
N GLU A 67 -10.24 10.89 -18.75
CA GLU A 67 -10.27 9.58 -18.07
C GLU A 67 -10.79 8.44 -18.98
N LEU A 68 -11.12 8.76 -20.25
CA LEU A 68 -11.72 7.79 -21.16
C LEU A 68 -10.80 6.59 -21.46
N PRO A 69 -9.47 6.72 -21.64
CA PRO A 69 -8.61 5.58 -21.92
C PRO A 69 -8.70 4.46 -20.89
N ARG A 70 -8.68 4.83 -19.60
CA ARG A 70 -8.77 3.89 -18.48
C ARG A 70 -10.12 3.20 -18.47
N ALA A 71 -11.20 3.99 -18.51
CA ALA A 71 -12.56 3.47 -18.47
C ALA A 71 -12.89 2.60 -19.69
N ALA A 72 -12.43 2.98 -20.88
CA ALA A 72 -12.68 2.26 -22.12
C ALA A 72 -11.94 0.92 -22.18
N ALA A 73 -10.70 0.82 -21.66
CA ALA A 73 -9.97 -0.45 -21.65
C ALA A 73 -10.69 -1.53 -20.82
N ARG A 74 -11.16 -1.17 -19.62
CA ARG A 74 -11.94 -2.09 -18.77
C ARG A 74 -13.26 -2.50 -19.40
N GLU A 75 -13.98 -1.53 -19.98
CA GLU A 75 -15.26 -1.80 -20.64
C GLU A 75 -15.07 -2.69 -21.88
N LEU A 76 -14.05 -2.43 -22.70
CA LEU A 76 -13.75 -3.24 -23.87
C LEU A 76 -13.29 -4.65 -23.48
N TRP A 77 -12.54 -4.80 -22.40
CA TRP A 77 -12.18 -6.11 -21.87
C TRP A 77 -13.40 -6.90 -21.40
N LYS A 78 -14.34 -6.27 -20.68
CA LYS A 78 -15.60 -6.91 -20.30
C LYS A 78 -16.43 -7.40 -21.50
N ARG A 79 -16.37 -6.68 -22.62
CA ARG A 79 -17.15 -6.99 -23.85
C ARG A 79 -16.47 -7.99 -24.78
N LEU A 80 -15.15 -7.93 -24.88
CA LEU A 80 -14.36 -8.66 -25.88
C LEU A 80 -13.54 -9.81 -25.26
N GLY A 81 -13.36 -9.82 -23.94
CA GLY A 81 -12.55 -10.77 -23.18
C GLY A 81 -13.28 -12.03 -22.72
N LEU A 82 -14.52 -12.25 -23.17
CA LEU A 82 -15.22 -13.52 -23.00
C LEU A 82 -15.48 -14.11 -24.39
N PRO A 83 -15.08 -15.37 -24.70
CA PRO A 83 -15.62 -16.05 -25.86
C PRO A 83 -17.15 -16.07 -25.71
N GLU A 84 -17.85 -15.75 -26.80
CA GLU A 84 -19.32 -15.84 -26.90
C GLU A 84 -19.75 -17.24 -26.43
N ALA A 85 -20.27 -17.33 -25.21
CA ALA A 85 -20.91 -18.55 -24.76
C ALA A 85 -22.15 -18.75 -25.65
N PRO A 86 -22.34 -19.93 -26.27
CA PRO A 86 -23.60 -20.21 -26.93
C PRO A 86 -24.74 -20.02 -25.92
N PRO A 87 -25.94 -19.58 -26.37
CA PRO A 87 -27.08 -19.43 -25.48
C PRO A 87 -27.34 -20.78 -24.79
N PRO A 88 -27.73 -20.79 -23.51
CA PRO A 88 -27.87 -22.02 -22.76
C PRO A 88 -29.01 -22.83 -23.38
N ALA A 89 -28.66 -23.81 -24.21
CA ALA A 89 -29.33 -25.09 -24.11
C ALA A 89 -29.16 -25.53 -22.65
N GLU A 90 -30.19 -26.10 -22.05
CA GLU A 90 -30.17 -26.74 -20.74
C GLU A 90 -29.08 -27.84 -20.73
N LEU A 91 -27.83 -27.40 -20.62
CA LEU A 91 -26.69 -28.20 -20.31
C LEU A 91 -26.71 -28.23 -18.79
N GLU A 92 -27.14 -29.37 -18.27
CA GLU A 92 -26.75 -29.81 -16.93
C GLU A 92 -25.32 -29.31 -16.70
N LYS A 93 -25.16 -28.42 -15.72
CA LYS A 93 -23.84 -27.97 -15.26
C LYS A 93 -22.96 -29.22 -15.26
N PRO A 94 -21.88 -29.32 -16.06
CA PRO A 94 -20.88 -30.30 -15.74
C PRO A 94 -20.48 -29.92 -14.32
N ALA A 95 -20.72 -30.82 -13.38
CA ALA A 95 -20.25 -30.64 -12.02
C ALA A 95 -18.76 -30.36 -12.18
N VAL A 96 -18.35 -29.10 -11.97
CA VAL A 96 -17.00 -28.85 -11.48
C VAL A 96 -16.96 -29.75 -10.25
N PRO A 97 -16.13 -30.80 -10.22
CA PRO A 97 -16.00 -31.54 -8.99
C PRO A 97 -15.63 -30.48 -7.97
N GLU A 98 -16.52 -30.21 -7.01
CA GLU A 98 -16.11 -29.53 -5.79
C GLU A 98 -14.83 -30.25 -5.40
N ALA A 99 -13.71 -29.54 -5.26
CA ALA A 99 -12.49 -30.14 -4.74
C ALA A 99 -12.96 -30.96 -3.54
N PRO A 100 -12.79 -32.29 -3.54
CA PRO A 100 -13.58 -33.21 -2.69
C PRO A 100 -13.46 -32.89 -1.20
N PHE A 101 -12.47 -32.06 -0.87
CA PHE A 101 -12.10 -31.56 0.42
C PHE A 101 -12.79 -30.25 0.88
N LEU A 102 -13.07 -29.28 -0.01
CA LEU A 102 -13.56 -27.94 0.37
C LEU A 102 -15.03 -27.94 0.82
N GLY A 103 -15.89 -28.73 0.17
CA GLY A 103 -17.31 -28.85 0.53
C GLY A 103 -17.53 -29.39 1.95
N PRO A 104 -16.89 -30.52 2.33
CA PRO A 104 -16.90 -31.02 3.70
C PRO A 104 -16.27 -30.05 4.70
N LEU A 105 -15.11 -29.48 4.37
CA LEU A 105 -14.41 -28.55 5.27
C LEU A 105 -15.25 -27.30 5.54
N ALA A 106 -15.93 -26.73 4.56
CA ALA A 106 -16.77 -25.55 4.74
C ALA A 106 -17.89 -25.76 5.79
N LYS A 107 -18.47 -26.97 5.84
CA LYS A 107 -19.62 -27.31 6.70
C LYS A 107 -19.23 -27.94 8.04
N ALA A 108 -17.98 -28.39 8.19
CA ALA A 108 -17.49 -29.04 9.38
C ALA A 108 -17.41 -28.06 10.58
N PRO A 109 -17.61 -28.53 11.82
CA PRO A 109 -17.22 -27.78 13.03
C PRO A 109 -15.72 -27.44 13.02
N LEU A 110 -15.32 -26.37 13.71
CA LEU A 110 -13.93 -25.87 13.69
C LEU A 110 -12.88 -26.94 14.04
N ASP A 111 -13.13 -27.76 15.05
CA ASP A 111 -12.17 -28.81 15.44
C ASP A 111 -11.97 -29.85 14.32
N GLU A 112 -13.05 -30.19 13.61
CA GLU A 112 -12.99 -31.09 12.46
C GLU A 112 -12.34 -30.40 11.26
N LYS A 113 -12.59 -29.11 11.02
CA LYS A 113 -11.85 -28.31 10.01
C LYS A 113 -10.34 -28.39 10.23
N LEU A 114 -9.89 -28.27 11.48
CA LEU A 114 -8.46 -28.32 11.81
C LEU A 114 -7.83 -29.69 11.60
N VAL A 115 -8.56 -30.76 11.93
CA VAL A 115 -8.12 -32.13 11.64
C VAL A 115 -8.00 -32.34 10.14
N LEU A 116 -9.07 -32.04 9.40
CA LEU A 116 -9.09 -32.16 7.95
C LEU A 116 -7.96 -31.34 7.34
N ALA A 117 -7.79 -30.07 7.74
CA ALA A 117 -6.76 -29.19 7.19
C ALA A 117 -5.34 -29.77 7.35
N ARG A 118 -5.02 -30.40 8.49
CA ARG A 118 -3.73 -31.06 8.69
C ARG A 118 -3.57 -32.27 7.77
N GLU A 119 -4.64 -33.04 7.59
CA GLU A 119 -4.67 -34.23 6.72
C GLU A 119 -4.67 -33.87 5.22
N ALA A 120 -5.04 -32.64 4.86
CA ALA A 120 -5.06 -32.16 3.48
C ALA A 120 -3.72 -32.37 2.78
N ALA A 121 -2.61 -32.06 3.46
CA ALA A 121 -1.26 -32.19 2.89
C ALA A 121 -0.83 -33.63 2.60
N ALA A 122 -1.55 -34.64 3.09
CA ALA A 122 -1.33 -36.03 2.75
C ALA A 122 -2.15 -36.49 1.53
N GLN A 123 -3.05 -35.65 1.02
CA GLN A 123 -3.89 -35.98 -0.13
C GLN A 123 -3.13 -35.78 -1.45
N PRO A 124 -3.32 -36.66 -2.46
CA PRO A 124 -2.62 -36.56 -3.74
C PRO A 124 -2.93 -35.30 -4.56
N ASP A 125 -4.06 -34.64 -4.28
CA ASP A 125 -4.54 -33.43 -4.94
C ASP A 125 -4.24 -32.14 -4.15
N PHE A 126 -3.43 -32.23 -3.10
CA PHE A 126 -2.98 -31.04 -2.38
C PHE A 126 -1.93 -30.27 -3.19
N ASP A 127 -2.35 -29.13 -3.74
CA ASP A 127 -1.53 -28.24 -4.55
C ASP A 127 -1.50 -26.80 -3.99
N VAL A 128 -0.81 -25.90 -4.71
CA VAL A 128 -0.60 -24.50 -4.31
C VAL A 128 -1.93 -23.74 -4.20
N ASP A 129 -2.84 -23.95 -5.15
CA ASP A 129 -4.14 -23.26 -5.17
C ASP A 129 -5.00 -23.71 -3.98
N LEU A 130 -5.02 -25.01 -3.69
CA LEU A 130 -5.74 -25.55 -2.53
C LEU A 130 -5.12 -25.07 -1.21
N ALA A 131 -3.79 -25.02 -1.12
CA ALA A 131 -3.09 -24.49 0.06
C ALA A 131 -3.42 -23.00 0.30
N PHE A 132 -3.47 -22.19 -0.76
CA PHE A 132 -3.90 -20.80 -0.69
C PHE A 132 -5.34 -20.70 -0.16
N GLU A 133 -6.31 -21.35 -0.82
CA GLU A 133 -7.73 -21.28 -0.45
C GLU A 133 -8.00 -21.75 0.98
N LEU A 134 -7.40 -22.89 1.37
CA LEU A 134 -7.53 -23.42 2.71
C LEU A 134 -6.90 -22.51 3.77
N SER A 135 -5.71 -21.98 3.51
CA SER A 135 -5.03 -21.11 4.47
C SER A 135 -5.81 -19.82 4.71
N MET A 136 -6.38 -19.21 3.67
CA MET A 136 -7.21 -18.02 3.77
C MET A 136 -8.47 -18.28 4.59
N HIS A 137 -9.21 -19.34 4.25
CA HIS A 137 -10.45 -19.68 4.96
C HIS A 137 -10.19 -20.05 6.43
N LEU A 138 -9.13 -20.82 6.71
CA LEU A 138 -8.79 -21.20 8.08
C LEU A 138 -8.32 -20.01 8.90
N ALA A 139 -7.52 -19.11 8.33
CA ALA A 139 -7.08 -17.90 9.01
C ALA A 139 -8.28 -17.05 9.48
N GLU A 140 -9.25 -16.81 8.60
CA GLU A 140 -10.48 -16.07 8.91
C GLU A 140 -11.29 -16.74 10.04
N VAL A 141 -11.62 -18.02 9.89
CA VAL A 141 -12.44 -18.75 10.88
C VAL A 141 -11.73 -18.86 12.24
N LEU A 142 -10.40 -19.05 12.23
CA LEU A 142 -9.62 -19.09 13.47
C LEU A 142 -9.52 -17.72 14.14
N GLU A 143 -9.49 -16.64 13.35
CA GLU A 143 -9.52 -15.27 13.88
C GLU A 143 -10.83 -14.99 14.60
N GLU A 144 -11.97 -15.27 13.96
CA GLU A 144 -13.31 -15.11 14.53
C GLU A 144 -13.49 -15.92 15.83
N ALA A 145 -12.88 -17.11 15.89
CA ALA A 145 -12.93 -17.97 17.06
C ALA A 145 -11.91 -17.61 18.16
N GLY A 146 -11.01 -16.65 17.93
CA GLY A 146 -9.91 -16.33 18.85
C GLY A 146 -8.88 -17.47 19.00
N ARG A 147 -8.76 -18.33 17.98
CA ARG A 147 -7.94 -19.56 17.96
C ARG A 147 -6.82 -19.51 16.90
N PHE A 148 -6.46 -18.32 16.42
CA PHE A 148 -5.46 -18.12 15.34
C PHE A 148 -4.13 -18.87 15.55
N ALA A 149 -3.70 -19.05 16.80
CA ALA A 149 -2.48 -19.80 17.13
C ALA A 149 -2.49 -21.25 16.58
N GLU A 150 -3.67 -21.86 16.38
CA GLU A 150 -3.79 -23.24 15.90
C GLU A 150 -3.46 -23.40 14.41
N LEU A 151 -3.40 -22.30 13.66
CA LEU A 151 -2.92 -22.29 12.28
C LEU A 151 -1.46 -22.79 12.21
N GLU A 152 -0.65 -22.53 13.25
CA GLU A 152 0.73 -23.01 13.31
C GLU A 152 0.84 -24.53 13.11
N GLY A 153 0.01 -25.29 13.82
CA GLY A 153 0.02 -26.75 13.71
C GLY A 153 -0.47 -27.27 12.36
N VAL A 154 -1.31 -26.50 11.65
CA VAL A 154 -1.71 -26.83 10.27
C VAL A 154 -0.53 -26.62 9.32
N LEU A 155 0.11 -25.45 9.39
CA LEU A 155 1.26 -25.14 8.54
C LEU A 155 2.47 -26.05 8.81
N ASP A 156 2.65 -26.52 10.06
CA ASP A 156 3.67 -27.51 10.42
C ASP A 156 3.41 -28.85 9.75
N ALA A 157 2.16 -29.34 9.78
CA ALA A 157 1.77 -30.57 9.08
C ALA A 157 1.98 -30.44 7.56
N TRP A 158 1.66 -29.28 6.98
CA TRP A 158 1.89 -29.03 5.55
C TRP A 158 3.37 -29.00 5.22
N LYS A 159 4.20 -28.39 6.07
CA LYS A 159 5.65 -28.39 5.89
C LYS A 159 6.25 -29.79 5.97
N GLU A 160 5.70 -30.66 6.81
CA GLU A 160 6.14 -32.05 6.97
C GLU A 160 5.71 -32.93 5.79
N HIS A 161 4.46 -32.82 5.34
CA HIS A 161 3.88 -33.75 4.37
C HIS A 161 3.93 -33.29 2.91
N ALA A 162 3.94 -31.98 2.66
CA ALA A 162 3.99 -31.37 1.32
C ALA A 162 4.89 -30.11 1.30
N PRO A 163 6.21 -30.25 1.60
CA PRO A 163 7.12 -29.11 1.75
C PRO A 163 7.23 -28.25 0.49
N GLU A 164 7.10 -28.85 -0.70
CA GLU A 164 7.12 -28.16 -1.99
C GLU A 164 5.90 -27.25 -2.19
N VAL A 165 4.71 -27.68 -1.76
CA VAL A 165 3.49 -26.86 -1.81
C VAL A 165 3.56 -25.75 -0.77
N HIS A 166 3.95 -26.09 0.47
CA HIS A 166 4.12 -25.12 1.55
C HIS A 166 5.09 -23.99 1.19
N ASP A 167 6.24 -24.32 0.57
CA ASP A 167 7.26 -23.32 0.23
C ASP A 167 6.99 -22.57 -1.07
N ALA A 168 6.11 -23.09 -1.92
CA ALA A 168 5.75 -22.46 -3.19
C ALA A 168 4.69 -21.36 -3.03
N GLU A 169 3.81 -21.47 -2.02
CA GLU A 169 2.70 -20.53 -1.81
C GLU A 169 3.12 -19.33 -0.92
N PRO A 170 3.19 -18.10 -1.46
CA PRO A 170 3.59 -16.91 -0.68
C PRO A 170 2.69 -16.61 0.52
N TRP A 171 1.38 -16.87 0.44
CA TRP A 171 0.45 -16.63 1.55
C TRP A 171 0.72 -17.56 2.73
N VAL A 172 1.05 -18.83 2.47
CA VAL A 172 1.45 -19.79 3.52
C VAL A 172 2.66 -19.27 4.28
N LEU A 173 3.68 -18.79 3.57
CA LEU A 173 4.87 -18.19 4.18
C LEU A 173 4.55 -16.87 4.91
N ALA A 174 3.63 -16.06 4.38
CA ALA A 174 3.21 -14.83 5.04
C ALA A 174 2.41 -15.09 6.33
N TRP A 175 1.67 -16.19 6.42
CA TRP A 175 1.01 -16.62 7.66
C TRP A 175 2.03 -17.02 8.73
N ARG A 176 3.16 -17.61 8.36
CA ARG A 176 4.27 -17.86 9.30
C ARG A 176 4.80 -16.57 9.91
N VAL A 177 4.93 -15.50 9.11
CA VAL A 177 5.33 -14.18 9.62
C VAL A 177 4.26 -13.61 10.56
N ALA A 178 2.97 -13.70 10.19
CA ALA A 178 1.87 -13.23 11.03
C ALA A 178 1.80 -13.96 12.38
N LEU A 179 1.94 -15.29 12.38
CA LEU A 179 2.04 -16.10 13.59
C LEU A 179 3.24 -15.66 14.43
N ALA A 180 4.40 -15.45 13.82
CA ALA A 180 5.59 -15.02 14.55
C ALA A 180 5.45 -13.64 15.19
N LEU A 181 4.67 -12.73 14.56
CA LEU A 181 4.40 -11.40 15.10
C LEU A 181 3.38 -11.42 16.25
N ARG A 182 2.42 -12.35 16.21
CA ARG A 182 1.32 -12.44 17.18
C ARG A 182 1.66 -13.33 18.38
N LEU A 183 2.50 -14.34 18.20
CA LEU A 183 2.82 -15.33 19.24
C LEU A 183 4.15 -15.02 19.93
N PRO A 184 4.22 -15.13 21.27
CA PRO A 184 5.44 -14.84 22.00
C PRO A 184 6.56 -15.84 21.70
N GLY A 185 7.79 -15.35 21.63
CA GLY A 185 9.01 -16.18 21.53
C GLY A 185 9.29 -16.76 20.13
N LYS A 186 8.52 -16.37 19.11
CA LYS A 186 8.75 -16.80 17.72
C LYS A 186 9.79 -15.92 17.03
N ASP A 187 10.52 -16.49 16.08
CA ASP A 187 11.55 -15.79 15.31
C ASP A 187 10.96 -15.14 14.05
N VAL A 188 10.53 -13.89 14.19
CA VAL A 188 10.02 -13.07 13.09
C VAL A 188 11.08 -12.89 11.99
N GLY A 189 12.35 -12.76 12.36
CA GLY A 189 13.44 -12.54 11.40
C GLY A 189 13.64 -13.74 10.48
N ALA A 190 13.65 -14.94 11.05
CA ALA A 190 13.74 -16.18 10.29
C ALA A 190 12.53 -16.37 9.35
N ALA A 191 11.31 -16.18 9.87
CA ALA A 191 10.09 -16.31 9.05
C ALA A 191 10.07 -15.31 7.87
N LEU A 192 10.44 -14.06 8.12
CA LEU A 192 10.48 -13.02 7.10
C LEU A 192 11.61 -13.27 6.08
N ALA A 193 12.76 -13.79 6.52
CA ALA A 193 13.84 -14.18 5.63
C ALA A 193 13.41 -15.31 4.67
N THR A 194 12.70 -16.33 5.17
CA THR A 194 12.15 -17.39 4.33
C THR A 194 11.16 -16.86 3.29
N LEU A 195 10.26 -15.96 3.69
CA LEU A 195 9.33 -15.31 2.75
C LEU A 195 10.10 -14.51 1.68
N ALA A 196 11.12 -13.74 2.09
CA ALA A 196 11.93 -12.96 1.16
C ALA A 196 12.77 -13.82 0.20
N GLU A 197 13.20 -15.01 0.62
CA GLU A 197 13.93 -15.94 -0.24
C GLU A 197 13.02 -16.54 -1.32
N ARG A 198 11.80 -16.92 -0.95
CA ARG A 198 10.87 -17.62 -1.84
C ARG A 198 10.00 -16.69 -2.70
N ALA A 199 9.63 -15.53 -2.15
CA ALA A 199 8.72 -14.58 -2.77
C ALA A 199 9.24 -13.12 -2.71
N PRO A 200 10.48 -12.83 -3.16
CA PRO A 200 11.12 -11.52 -2.98
C PRO A 200 10.40 -10.35 -3.66
N ARG A 201 9.62 -10.63 -4.71
CA ARG A 201 8.92 -9.61 -5.51
C ARG A 201 7.47 -9.39 -5.09
N ASP A 202 6.95 -10.29 -4.27
CA ASP A 202 5.54 -10.32 -3.92
C ASP A 202 5.18 -9.11 -3.04
N SER A 203 4.00 -8.53 -3.30
CA SER A 203 3.44 -7.46 -2.49
C SER A 203 3.24 -7.87 -1.02
N ILE A 204 3.05 -9.16 -0.75
CA ILE A 204 2.83 -9.68 0.60
C ILE A 204 4.07 -9.56 1.48
N LEU A 205 5.26 -9.67 0.90
CA LEU A 205 6.52 -9.45 1.63
C LEU A 205 6.60 -8.00 2.12
N GLN A 206 6.26 -7.04 1.26
CA GLN A 206 6.23 -5.62 1.62
C GLN A 206 5.23 -5.36 2.75
N ALA A 207 4.02 -5.93 2.65
CA ALA A 207 2.99 -5.84 3.68
C ALA A 207 3.48 -6.36 5.05
N ARG A 208 4.09 -7.56 5.09
CA ARG A 208 4.62 -8.15 6.33
C ARG A 208 5.83 -7.38 6.86
N ALA A 209 6.70 -6.86 6.00
CA ALA A 209 7.79 -5.99 6.40
C ALA A 209 7.27 -4.69 7.04
N GLU A 210 6.22 -4.07 6.49
CA GLU A 210 5.62 -2.86 7.05
C GLU A 210 4.98 -3.10 8.42
N TRP A 211 4.37 -4.27 8.65
CA TRP A 211 3.91 -4.68 9.98
C TRP A 211 5.07 -4.82 10.97
N CYS A 212 6.17 -5.47 10.57
CA CYS A 212 7.37 -5.59 11.40
C CYS A 212 7.95 -4.21 11.75
N LEU A 213 8.02 -3.30 10.78
CA LEU A 213 8.50 -1.93 10.98
C LEU A 213 7.59 -1.15 11.93
N TYR A 214 6.26 -1.29 11.80
CA TYR A 214 5.30 -0.70 12.71
C TYR A 214 5.54 -1.12 14.17
N ARG A 215 5.91 -2.39 14.38
CA ARG A 215 6.30 -2.95 15.69
C ARG A 215 7.75 -2.64 16.11
N GLY A 216 8.51 -1.91 15.28
CA GLY A 216 9.88 -1.49 15.59
C GLY A 216 10.96 -2.54 15.29
N LEU A 217 10.65 -3.61 14.56
CA LEU A 217 11.54 -4.75 14.29
C LEU A 217 12.52 -4.49 13.14
N VAL A 218 13.16 -3.32 13.13
CA VAL A 218 14.03 -2.86 12.03
C VAL A 218 15.15 -3.85 11.70
N LYS A 219 15.82 -4.41 12.72
CA LYS A 219 16.94 -5.35 12.52
C LYS A 219 16.49 -6.64 11.84
N GLN A 220 15.31 -7.14 12.18
CA GLN A 220 14.71 -8.33 11.59
C GLN A 220 14.20 -8.08 10.18
N THR A 221 13.68 -6.87 9.90
CA THR A 221 13.13 -6.51 8.59
C THR A 221 14.20 -6.18 7.55
N HIS A 222 15.32 -5.60 7.96
CA HIS A 222 16.36 -5.10 7.05
C HIS A 222 16.86 -6.15 6.03
N PRO A 223 17.25 -7.38 6.42
CA PRO A 223 17.73 -8.38 5.46
C PRO A 223 16.70 -8.75 4.39
N ALA A 224 15.42 -8.85 4.79
CA ALA A 224 14.33 -9.22 3.89
C ALA A 224 14.06 -8.14 2.83
N LEU A 225 14.04 -6.86 3.24
CA LEU A 225 13.85 -5.75 2.30
C LEU A 225 15.07 -5.55 1.39
N LEU A 226 16.29 -5.78 1.88
CA LEU A 226 17.49 -5.75 1.05
C LEU A 226 17.42 -6.86 -0.03
N ARG A 227 17.05 -8.08 0.35
CA ARG A 227 16.86 -9.19 -0.59
C ARG A 227 15.79 -8.89 -1.64
N ALA A 228 14.65 -8.35 -1.21
CA ALA A 228 13.58 -7.93 -2.11
C ALA A 228 14.05 -6.88 -3.14
N TRP A 229 14.89 -5.94 -2.68
CA TRP A 229 15.47 -4.91 -3.54
C TRP A 229 16.44 -5.50 -4.57
N GLU A 230 17.36 -6.38 -4.17
CA GLU A 230 18.32 -7.05 -5.07
C GLU A 230 17.62 -7.83 -6.18
N GLU A 231 16.45 -8.41 -5.88
CA GLU A 231 15.67 -9.18 -6.84
C GLU A 231 14.70 -8.32 -7.65
N THR A 232 14.52 -7.03 -7.33
CA THR A 232 13.58 -6.14 -8.02
C THR A 232 14.12 -5.79 -9.41
N SER A 233 13.39 -6.18 -10.47
CA SER A 233 13.68 -5.71 -11.82
C SER A 233 13.09 -4.31 -12.03
N HIS A 234 13.95 -3.33 -12.29
CA HIS A 234 13.58 -1.94 -12.57
C HIS A 234 12.66 -1.78 -13.79
N GLU A 235 12.64 -2.75 -14.70
CA GLU A 235 11.78 -2.75 -15.89
C GLU A 235 10.35 -3.21 -15.61
N SER A 236 10.14 -3.94 -14.49
CA SER A 236 8.87 -4.60 -14.17
C SER A 236 7.93 -3.80 -13.26
N LEU A 237 8.44 -2.79 -12.56
CA LEU A 237 7.66 -1.99 -11.62
C LEU A 237 7.31 -0.61 -12.18
N LEU A 238 6.16 -0.10 -11.74
CA LEU A 238 5.84 1.31 -11.89
C LEU A 238 6.90 2.18 -11.21
N PRO A 239 7.26 3.35 -11.79
CA PRO A 239 8.19 4.27 -11.15
C PRO A 239 7.82 4.64 -9.71
N ALA A 240 6.53 4.82 -9.41
CA ALA A 240 6.06 5.14 -8.07
C ALA A 240 6.21 3.97 -7.07
N ALA A 241 5.94 2.75 -7.51
CA ALA A 241 6.11 1.55 -6.67
C ALA A 241 7.60 1.27 -6.42
N LEU A 242 8.45 1.52 -7.43
CA LEU A 242 9.90 1.46 -7.30
C LEU A 242 10.43 2.53 -6.32
N GLU A 243 9.93 3.77 -6.41
CA GLU A 243 10.27 4.86 -5.48
C GLU A 243 9.86 4.50 -4.04
N GLN A 244 8.65 3.95 -3.83
CA GLN A 244 8.17 3.53 -2.52
C GLN A 244 9.00 2.37 -1.93
N ARG A 245 9.16 1.26 -2.68
CA ARG A 245 9.96 0.11 -2.24
C ARG A 245 11.40 0.51 -1.94
N GLY A 246 11.99 1.27 -2.85
CA GLY A 246 13.35 1.79 -2.72
C GLY A 246 13.53 2.70 -1.50
N THR A 247 12.62 3.66 -1.31
CA THR A 247 12.62 4.55 -0.15
C THR A 247 12.50 3.74 1.15
N ARG A 248 11.60 2.74 1.21
CA ARG A 248 11.42 1.90 2.38
C ARG A 248 12.67 1.10 2.72
N ALA A 249 13.31 0.50 1.71
CA ALA A 249 14.54 -0.27 1.88
C ALA A 249 15.70 0.62 2.34
N ILE A 250 15.89 1.81 1.73
CA ILE A 250 16.90 2.79 2.14
C ILE A 250 16.70 3.22 3.60
N LEU A 251 15.48 3.63 3.98
CA LEU A 251 15.20 4.10 5.33
C LEU A 251 15.39 2.99 6.36
N THR A 252 15.02 1.75 6.02
CA THR A 252 15.25 0.59 6.89
C THR A 252 16.73 0.27 7.04
N ALA A 253 17.53 0.34 5.98
CA ALA A 253 18.98 0.15 6.04
C ALA A 253 19.66 1.25 6.87
N LEU A 254 19.25 2.51 6.69
CA LEU A 254 19.69 3.64 7.52
C LEU A 254 19.37 3.40 9.00
N ASP A 255 18.14 3.05 9.32
CA ASP A 255 17.71 2.84 10.70
C ASP A 255 18.38 1.63 11.34
N ALA A 256 18.60 0.55 10.59
CA ALA A 256 19.38 -0.60 11.05
C ALA A 256 20.82 -0.18 11.38
N ALA A 257 21.46 0.61 10.52
CA ALA A 257 22.80 1.12 10.74
C ALA A 257 22.86 2.06 11.97
N LEU A 258 21.88 2.94 12.16
CA LEU A 258 21.82 3.82 13.34
C LEU A 258 21.55 3.05 14.65
N LEU A 259 20.84 1.92 14.59
CA LEU A 259 20.65 1.02 15.74
C LEU A 259 21.90 0.20 16.08
N GLU A 260 22.80 0.01 15.12
CA GLU A 260 24.12 -0.61 15.34
C GLU A 260 25.13 0.44 15.85
N GLU A 261 25.13 1.62 15.24
CA GLU A 261 26.08 2.69 15.46
C GLU A 261 25.36 4.05 15.52
N PRO A 262 24.93 4.52 16.71
CA PRO A 262 24.21 5.79 16.84
C PRO A 262 25.02 7.02 16.37
N GLU A 263 26.35 6.94 16.45
CA GLU A 263 27.28 7.98 16.00
C GLU A 263 27.80 7.76 14.56
N LEU A 264 26.99 7.11 13.71
CA LEU A 264 27.37 6.76 12.33
C LEU A 264 27.85 7.97 11.52
N PRO A 265 29.07 7.93 10.95
CA PRO A 265 29.55 8.98 10.06
C PRO A 265 28.95 8.83 8.64
N PRO A 266 28.84 9.93 7.87
CA PRO A 266 28.27 9.92 6.52
C PRO A 266 28.93 8.95 5.54
N GLU A 267 30.24 8.75 5.65
CA GLU A 267 31.01 7.84 4.80
C GLU A 267 30.59 6.39 5.03
N ARG A 268 30.45 5.99 6.30
CA ARG A 268 30.03 4.64 6.66
C ARG A 268 28.57 4.38 6.31
N LEU A 269 27.71 5.39 6.45
CA LEU A 269 26.34 5.28 5.96
C LEU A 269 26.30 5.09 4.43
N ARG A 270 27.13 5.83 3.68
CA ARG A 270 27.20 5.67 2.22
C ARG A 270 27.56 4.23 1.83
N GLU A 271 28.48 3.59 2.55
CA GLU A 271 28.81 2.18 2.35
C GLU A 271 27.62 1.25 2.65
N LYS A 272 26.86 1.51 3.73
CA LYS A 272 25.65 0.76 4.06
C LYS A 272 24.53 0.94 3.03
N LEU A 273 24.49 2.07 2.34
CA LEU A 273 23.50 2.39 1.30
C LEU A 273 23.96 2.08 -0.13
N ALA A 274 25.17 1.53 -0.32
CA ALA A 274 25.71 1.19 -1.63
C ALA A 274 24.79 0.30 -2.49
N PRO A 275 24.04 -0.69 -1.94
CA PRO A 275 23.08 -1.48 -2.73
C PRO A 275 21.95 -0.65 -3.38
N PHE A 276 21.74 0.59 -2.94
CA PHE A 276 20.67 1.48 -3.40
C PHE A 276 21.18 2.64 -4.27
N GLU A 277 22.42 2.57 -4.78
CA GLU A 277 23.04 3.67 -5.55
C GLU A 277 22.19 4.10 -6.77
N GLU A 278 21.44 3.18 -7.36
CA GLU A 278 20.55 3.44 -8.50
C GLU A 278 19.41 4.42 -8.18
N LEU A 279 18.94 4.45 -6.94
CA LEU A 279 17.95 5.42 -6.45
C LEU A 279 18.57 6.81 -6.23
N ARG A 280 19.89 6.93 -6.41
CA ARG A 280 20.69 8.15 -6.28
C ARG A 280 20.42 8.92 -4.98
N PRO A 281 20.51 8.29 -3.79
CA PRO A 281 20.58 9.06 -2.55
C PRO A 281 21.84 9.92 -2.61
N ASN A 282 21.69 11.18 -3.02
CA ASN A 282 22.83 12.07 -3.20
C ASN A 282 23.41 12.45 -1.83
N SER A 283 24.65 12.94 -1.81
CA SER A 283 25.34 13.31 -0.57
C SER A 283 24.57 14.28 0.31
N ARG A 284 23.75 15.17 -0.29
CA ARG A 284 22.90 16.09 0.47
C ARG A 284 21.79 15.33 1.19
N TRP A 285 21.09 14.41 0.52
CA TRP A 285 20.05 13.59 1.14
C TRP A 285 20.62 12.74 2.29
N ILE A 286 21.78 12.09 2.08
CA ILE A 286 22.44 11.28 3.12
C ILE A 286 22.78 12.13 4.34
N HIS A 287 23.33 13.33 4.11
CA HIS A 287 23.66 14.26 5.19
C HIS A 287 22.40 14.69 5.96
N GLU A 288 21.35 15.14 5.27
CA GLU A 288 20.07 15.52 5.90
C GLU A 288 19.45 14.35 6.66
N ALA A 289 19.41 13.15 6.07
CA ALA A 289 18.86 11.97 6.72
C ALA A 289 19.59 11.65 8.03
N LEU A 290 20.93 11.74 8.05
CA LEU A 290 21.71 11.58 9.28
C LEU A 290 21.42 12.69 10.28
N THR A 291 21.55 13.96 9.90
CA THR A 291 21.51 15.06 10.86
C THR A 291 20.11 15.28 11.42
N ARG A 292 19.06 15.15 10.60
CA ARG A 292 17.67 15.37 11.00
C ARG A 292 17.12 14.21 11.83
N ARG A 293 17.31 12.95 11.39
CA ARG A 293 16.74 11.76 12.06
C ARG A 293 17.47 11.35 13.35
N THR A 294 18.59 12.01 13.65
CA THR A 294 19.33 11.85 14.92
C THR A 294 19.23 13.08 15.82
N GLY A 295 18.53 14.13 15.38
CA GLY A 295 18.42 15.38 16.14
C GLY A 295 19.72 16.18 16.25
N ARG A 296 20.79 15.80 15.53
CA ARG A 296 22.07 16.54 15.52
C ARG A 296 21.89 17.95 14.99
N GLU A 297 21.01 18.14 14.00
CA GLU A 297 20.68 19.45 13.48
C GLU A 297 19.16 19.68 13.43
N PRO A 298 18.62 20.68 14.16
CA PRO A 298 17.21 21.01 14.08
C PRO A 298 16.89 21.66 12.74
N TRP A 299 15.70 21.39 12.21
CA TRP A 299 15.19 22.08 11.02
C TRP A 299 14.95 23.56 11.33
N ARG A 300 15.28 24.47 10.40
CA ARG A 300 15.29 25.94 10.63
C ARG A 300 14.60 26.77 9.53
N GLY A 301 13.78 26.16 8.69
CA GLY A 301 13.08 26.90 7.65
C GLY A 301 11.95 27.79 8.21
N THR A 302 11.32 28.56 7.33
CA THR A 302 10.15 29.39 7.65
C THR A 302 9.04 29.14 6.65
N ARG A 303 7.80 29.50 7.03
CA ARG A 303 6.62 29.38 6.15
C ARG A 303 6.78 30.21 4.88
N GLU A 304 7.29 31.44 5.00
CA GLU A 304 7.56 32.34 3.87
C GLU A 304 8.67 31.79 2.97
N GLY A 305 9.71 31.22 3.57
CA GLY A 305 10.81 30.59 2.83
C GLY A 305 10.30 29.45 1.95
N LEU A 306 9.50 28.55 2.51
CA LEU A 306 8.87 27.44 1.78
C LEU A 306 7.95 27.91 0.65
N ALA A 307 7.18 28.98 0.88
CA ALA A 307 6.29 29.55 -0.12
C ALA A 307 7.08 30.12 -1.33
N GLY A 308 8.25 30.70 -1.09
CA GLY A 308 9.14 31.27 -2.11
C GLY A 308 9.92 30.25 -2.94
N MET A 309 10.05 28.99 -2.48
CA MET A 309 10.82 27.94 -3.16
C MET A 309 10.15 27.41 -4.44
N ARG A 310 10.97 26.91 -5.38
CA ARG A 310 10.48 26.13 -6.54
C ARG A 310 9.93 24.79 -6.06
N ARG A 311 9.05 24.15 -6.86
CA ARG A 311 8.40 22.87 -6.51
C ARG A 311 9.39 21.79 -6.05
N GLY A 312 10.50 21.59 -6.78
CA GLY A 312 11.51 20.58 -6.44
C GLY A 312 12.28 20.90 -5.15
N GLU A 313 12.64 22.16 -4.94
CA GLU A 313 13.31 22.63 -3.71
C GLU A 313 12.39 22.50 -2.50
N ARG A 314 11.11 22.86 -2.66
CA ARG A 314 10.10 22.72 -1.61
C ARG A 314 9.89 21.26 -1.22
N ARG A 315 9.80 20.34 -2.19
CA ARG A 315 9.66 18.90 -1.92
C ARG A 315 10.83 18.38 -1.08
N GLN A 316 12.05 18.79 -1.42
CA GLN A 316 13.24 18.46 -0.63
C GLN A 316 13.18 19.03 0.79
N GLU A 317 12.73 20.26 0.94
CA GLU A 317 12.61 20.91 2.25
C GLU A 317 11.50 20.28 3.11
N GLN A 318 10.37 19.91 2.51
CA GLN A 318 9.30 19.15 3.18
C GLN A 318 9.82 17.79 3.65
N TRP A 319 10.64 17.10 2.86
CA TRP A 319 11.26 15.84 3.28
C TRP A 319 12.23 16.04 4.45
N ALA A 320 13.06 17.09 4.42
CA ALA A 320 13.95 17.40 5.54
C ALA A 320 13.17 17.73 6.83
N LEU A 321 12.04 18.45 6.70
CA LEU A 321 11.14 18.72 7.82
C LEU A 321 10.49 17.44 8.37
N MET A 322 10.08 16.52 7.49
CA MET A 322 9.56 15.22 7.89
C MET A 322 10.61 14.37 8.62
N MET A 323 11.86 14.36 8.15
CA MET A 323 12.95 13.68 8.84
C MET A 323 13.23 14.25 10.24
N ALA A 324 13.07 15.56 10.42
CA ALA A 324 13.16 16.19 11.74
C ALA A 324 11.97 15.81 12.63
N PHE A 325 10.78 15.68 12.05
CA PHE A 325 9.59 15.22 12.77
C PHE A 325 9.69 13.75 13.20
N GLU A 326 10.34 12.88 12.43
CA GLU A 326 10.59 11.50 12.86
C GLU A 326 11.42 11.43 14.15
N TRP A 327 12.34 12.38 14.36
CA TRP A 327 13.08 12.50 15.62
C TRP A 327 12.17 12.95 16.78
N GLU A 328 11.23 13.87 16.53
CA GLU A 328 10.21 14.27 17.53
C GLU A 328 9.34 13.08 17.92
N LEU A 329 8.87 12.27 16.95
CA LEU A 329 8.09 11.06 17.21
C LEU A 329 8.88 10.05 18.05
N LEU A 330 10.17 9.86 17.75
CA LEU A 330 11.03 8.96 18.51
C LEU A 330 11.24 9.44 19.96
N THR A 331 11.54 10.73 20.15
CA THR A 331 11.99 11.23 21.45
C THR A 331 10.86 11.69 22.37
N ARG A 332 9.83 12.34 21.83
CA ARG A 332 8.72 12.88 22.60
C ARG A 332 7.54 11.92 22.68
N TRP A 333 7.29 11.18 21.61
CA TRP A 333 6.16 10.26 21.51
C TRP A 333 6.55 8.79 21.75
N GLY A 334 7.85 8.50 21.90
CA GLY A 334 8.34 7.16 22.20
C GLY A 334 8.14 6.16 21.06
N TRP A 335 7.92 6.63 19.83
CA TRP A 335 7.71 5.74 18.69
C TRP A 335 8.98 4.96 18.37
N PRO A 336 8.88 3.65 18.07
CA PRO A 336 10.04 2.93 17.60
C PRO A 336 10.46 3.45 16.22
N ARG A 337 11.77 3.43 15.97
CA ARG A 337 12.39 3.96 14.75
C ARG A 337 11.81 3.37 13.45
N GLY A 338 11.46 2.08 13.45
CA GLY A 338 10.80 1.44 12.29
C GLY A 338 9.43 2.03 11.96
N ARG A 339 8.68 2.46 12.97
CA ARG A 339 7.34 3.03 12.78
C ARG A 339 7.41 4.45 12.24
N THR A 340 8.38 5.25 12.70
CA THR A 340 8.48 6.66 12.26
C THR A 340 8.71 6.75 10.76
N GLN A 341 9.55 5.89 10.16
CA GLN A 341 9.76 5.91 8.71
C GLN A 341 8.52 5.55 7.88
N LEU A 342 7.51 4.86 8.45
CA LEU A 342 6.30 4.49 7.71
C LEU A 342 5.56 5.71 7.15
N ILE A 343 5.67 6.86 7.83
CA ILE A 343 5.03 8.12 7.43
C ILE A 343 5.69 8.77 6.21
N HIS A 344 6.94 8.41 5.88
CA HIS A 344 7.74 9.20 4.94
C HIS A 344 7.18 9.28 3.51
N PRO A 345 6.82 8.17 2.85
CA PRO A 345 6.13 8.27 1.56
C PRO A 345 4.75 8.93 1.74
N GLU A 346 3.98 8.52 2.74
CA GLU A 346 2.56 8.87 2.82
C GLU A 346 2.26 10.30 3.20
N LEU A 347 2.87 10.79 4.28
CA LEU A 347 2.73 12.18 4.66
C LEU A 347 3.27 13.08 3.53
N GLY A 348 4.35 12.66 2.86
CA GLY A 348 4.89 13.35 1.69
C GLY A 348 3.89 13.47 0.53
N TRP A 349 3.11 12.42 0.26
CA TRP A 349 2.04 12.43 -0.75
C TRP A 349 0.82 13.28 -0.35
N LEU A 350 0.50 13.32 0.94
CA LEU A 350 -0.62 14.12 1.45
C LEU A 350 -0.31 15.63 1.44
N LEU A 351 0.96 16.01 1.53
CA LEU A 351 1.37 17.42 1.54
C LEU A 351 1.24 18.05 0.13
N PRO A 352 0.72 19.29 0.04
CA PRO A 352 0.58 19.98 -1.23
C PRO A 352 1.95 20.38 -1.81
N GLU A 353 2.17 20.06 -3.09
CA GLU A 353 3.41 20.41 -3.79
C GLU A 353 3.44 21.86 -4.34
N GLY A 354 2.32 22.59 -4.24
CA GLY A 354 2.11 23.91 -4.84
C GLY A 354 1.12 24.77 -4.05
N PRO A 355 1.20 26.12 -4.08
CA PRO A 355 0.04 26.92 -3.74
C PRO A 355 -1.10 26.52 -4.69
N LEU A 356 -2.26 26.16 -4.15
CA LEU A 356 -3.42 25.75 -4.96
C LEU A 356 -3.91 26.93 -5.82
N LYS A 357 -3.26 27.19 -6.95
CA LYS A 357 -3.78 28.04 -8.02
C LYS A 357 -4.83 27.26 -8.79
N GLY A 358 -6.00 27.10 -8.20
CA GLY A 358 -7.21 26.77 -8.95
C GLY A 358 -8.08 28.02 -9.11
N VAL A 359 -8.91 28.05 -10.15
CA VAL A 359 -10.04 28.99 -10.22
C VAL A 359 -11.08 28.52 -9.19
N PRO A 360 -11.62 29.38 -8.30
CA PRO A 360 -12.67 28.95 -7.38
C PRO A 360 -13.84 28.37 -8.20
N ARG A 361 -14.25 27.13 -7.90
CA ARG A 361 -15.59 26.68 -8.28
C ARG A 361 -16.56 27.54 -7.45
N ARG A 362 -17.53 28.17 -8.10
CA ARG A 362 -18.54 29.01 -7.42
C ARG A 362 -19.12 28.22 -6.23
N GLY A 363 -18.91 28.75 -5.02
CA GLY A 363 -19.52 28.23 -3.79
C GLY A 363 -18.63 27.41 -2.85
N GLN A 364 -17.34 27.19 -3.13
CA GLN A 364 -16.43 26.55 -2.16
C GLN A 364 -15.51 27.58 -1.50
N GLU A 365 -15.74 27.84 -0.21
CA GLU A 365 -14.85 28.61 0.65
C GLU A 365 -13.62 27.78 1.08
N ALA A 366 -12.47 28.45 1.08
CA ALA A 366 -11.15 28.07 1.62
C ALA A 366 -10.49 26.77 1.11
N ARG A 367 -9.75 26.88 0.01
CA ARG A 367 -8.64 25.97 -0.32
C ARG A 367 -7.54 26.08 0.75
N SER A 368 -6.93 24.96 1.12
CA SER A 368 -5.77 24.93 2.02
C SER A 368 -4.74 26.00 1.63
N THR A 369 -4.55 26.98 2.52
CA THR A 369 -3.53 28.03 2.43
C THR A 369 -2.23 27.60 3.09
N ASN A 370 -2.17 26.38 3.66
CA ASN A 370 -1.02 25.90 4.41
C ASN A 370 -0.30 24.79 3.63
N LEU A 371 0.91 25.10 3.15
CA LEU A 371 1.75 24.16 2.40
C LEU A 371 2.29 22.99 3.24
N LEU A 372 2.06 23.03 4.54
CA LEU A 372 2.58 22.09 5.52
C LEU A 372 1.49 21.18 6.10
N LEU A 373 0.24 21.34 5.67
CA LEU A 373 -0.86 20.49 6.09
C LEU A 373 -1.51 19.83 4.87
N PRO A 374 -1.92 18.57 4.98
CA PRO A 374 -2.80 17.94 4.00
C PRO A 374 -4.04 18.80 3.75
N ALA A 375 -4.42 18.93 2.47
CA ALA A 375 -5.69 19.56 2.14
C ALA A 375 -6.86 18.69 2.62
N ARG A 376 -7.96 19.31 3.05
CA ARG A 376 -9.17 18.61 3.52
C ARG A 376 -9.64 17.55 2.52
N ASP A 377 -9.88 17.94 1.27
CA ASP A 377 -10.35 17.02 0.23
C ASP A 377 -9.38 15.84 0.01
N THR A 378 -8.07 16.08 0.08
CA THR A 378 -7.05 15.03 -0.03
C THR A 378 -7.12 14.06 1.14
N LEU A 379 -7.32 14.59 2.35
CA LEU A 379 -7.42 13.78 3.56
C LEU A 379 -8.73 12.99 3.61
N GLU A 380 -9.85 13.59 3.19
CA GLU A 380 -11.15 12.92 3.07
C GLU A 380 -11.10 11.80 2.02
N GLU A 381 -10.47 12.04 0.87
CA GLU A 381 -10.24 11.01 -0.15
C GLU A 381 -9.34 9.88 0.37
N TRP A 382 -8.27 10.22 1.10
CA TRP A 382 -7.37 9.23 1.70
C TRP A 382 -8.06 8.40 2.78
N ALA A 383 -8.85 9.05 3.63
CA ALA A 383 -9.64 8.41 4.67
C ALA A 383 -11.06 8.07 4.16
N SER A 384 -11.22 7.58 2.93
CA SER A 384 -12.51 7.09 2.44
C SER A 384 -12.42 5.61 2.10
N GLU A 385 -13.52 4.88 2.35
CA GLU A 385 -13.64 3.45 2.03
C GLU A 385 -13.32 3.16 0.55
N GLY A 386 -12.55 2.10 0.26
CA GLY A 386 -12.14 1.73 -1.09
C GLY A 386 -11.23 2.72 -1.83
N SER A 387 -10.66 3.73 -1.17
CA SER A 387 -9.75 4.69 -1.83
C SER A 387 -8.57 3.96 -2.50
N GLU A 388 -8.42 4.14 -3.83
CA GLU A 388 -7.25 3.65 -4.60
C GLU A 388 -5.93 4.23 -4.06
N ARG A 389 -5.94 5.26 -3.19
CA ARG A 389 -4.74 5.76 -2.51
C ARG A 389 -4.37 4.93 -1.27
N ARG A 390 -5.16 3.90 -0.93
CA ARG A 390 -4.94 2.95 0.16
C ARG A 390 -4.40 1.59 -0.31
N TYR A 391 -3.73 1.51 -1.46
CA TYR A 391 -2.96 0.32 -1.86
C TYR A 391 -1.73 0.03 -0.95
N LEU A 392 -1.73 0.55 0.28
CA LEU A 392 -0.66 0.38 1.25
C LEU A 392 -1.18 -0.39 2.43
N HIS A 393 -0.28 -1.07 3.12
CA HIS A 393 -0.66 -1.94 4.21
C HIS A 393 -1.34 -1.14 5.34
N PRO A 394 -2.36 -1.71 6.04
CA PRO A 394 -3.09 -1.05 7.12
C PRO A 394 -2.19 -0.39 8.17
N HIS A 395 -1.02 -0.95 8.43
CA HIS A 395 -0.03 -0.43 9.37
C HIS A 395 0.59 0.92 8.94
N VAL A 396 0.74 1.14 7.63
CA VAL A 396 1.18 2.43 7.09
C VAL A 396 0.10 3.50 7.28
N HIS A 397 -1.17 3.11 7.07
CA HIS A 397 -2.32 3.99 7.32
C HIS A 397 -2.44 4.36 8.79
N ALA A 398 -2.33 3.37 9.68
CA ALA A 398 -2.33 3.59 11.12
C ALA A 398 -1.19 4.50 11.57
N ALA A 399 0.04 4.26 11.10
CA ALA A 399 1.19 5.10 11.43
C ALA A 399 1.00 6.54 10.93
N THR A 400 0.52 6.72 9.70
CA THR A 400 0.24 8.06 9.16
C THR A 400 -0.86 8.76 9.96
N ALA A 401 -1.99 8.10 10.21
CA ALA A 401 -3.12 8.66 10.96
C ALA A 401 -2.70 9.14 12.36
N LEU A 402 -1.97 8.28 13.08
CA LEU A 402 -1.50 8.57 14.43
C LEU A 402 -0.40 9.64 14.47
N ALA A 403 0.29 9.89 13.35
CA ALA A 403 1.29 10.95 13.22
C ALA A 403 0.70 12.31 12.85
N LEU A 404 -0.49 12.40 12.24
CA LEU A 404 -1.04 13.66 11.72
C LEU A 404 -1.30 14.72 12.80
N ARG A 405 -1.68 14.30 14.00
CA ARG A 405 -1.87 15.21 15.13
C ARG A 405 -0.54 15.66 15.75
N PRO A 406 0.38 14.75 16.10
CA PRO A 406 1.76 15.12 16.45
C PRO A 406 2.42 16.04 15.42
N TRP A 407 2.15 15.84 14.13
CA TRP A 407 2.65 16.70 13.05
C TRP A 407 2.15 18.14 13.19
N GLY A 408 0.85 18.36 13.43
CA GLY A 408 0.32 19.70 13.71
C GLY A 408 0.96 20.35 14.93
N GLY A 409 1.13 19.59 16.02
CA GLY A 409 1.81 20.07 17.23
C GLY A 409 3.29 20.39 17.00
N PHE A 410 3.98 19.61 16.18
CA PHE A 410 5.36 19.86 15.79
C PHE A 410 5.50 21.14 14.96
N LEU A 411 4.63 21.34 13.95
CA LEU A 411 4.61 22.57 13.16
C LEU A 411 4.31 23.81 14.02
N HIS A 412 3.38 23.69 14.98
CA HIS A 412 3.09 24.74 15.96
C HIS A 412 4.30 25.05 16.84
N GLY A 413 4.99 24.03 17.36
CA GLY A 413 6.22 24.20 18.15
C GLY A 413 7.35 24.88 17.38
N LEU A 414 7.40 24.73 16.05
CA LEU A 414 8.33 25.45 15.17
C LEU A 414 7.88 26.87 14.81
N GLY A 415 6.70 27.31 15.25
CA GLY A 415 6.12 28.60 14.91
C GLY A 415 5.61 28.68 13.46
N LEU A 416 5.35 27.55 12.81
CA LEU A 416 4.84 27.46 11.43
C LEU A 416 3.30 27.41 11.36
N MET A 417 2.66 27.30 12.52
CA MET A 417 1.22 27.16 12.67
C MET A 417 0.77 27.97 13.89
N GLU A 418 -0.29 28.75 13.73
CA GLU A 418 -0.89 29.51 14.84
C GLU A 418 -1.82 28.64 15.70
N ASP A 419 -2.14 29.08 16.92
CA ASP A 419 -3.03 28.35 17.84
C ASP A 419 -4.40 28.02 17.21
N ALA A 420 -4.99 28.99 16.50
CA ALA A 420 -6.27 28.81 15.83
C ALA A 420 -6.18 27.82 14.66
N GLU A 421 -5.07 27.82 13.92
CA GLU A 421 -4.82 26.83 12.86
C GLU A 421 -4.70 25.43 13.47
N LEU A 422 -3.96 25.27 14.57
CA LEU A 422 -3.79 24.00 15.29
C LEU A 422 -5.13 23.46 15.81
N ALA A 423 -5.96 24.29 16.41
CA ALA A 423 -7.28 23.91 16.87
C ALA A 423 -8.16 23.41 15.71
N GLY A 424 -8.22 24.19 14.62
CA GLY A 424 -8.97 23.81 13.42
C GLY A 424 -8.46 22.52 12.76
N TRP A 425 -7.15 22.29 12.76
CA TRP A 425 -6.54 21.05 12.28
C TRP A 425 -6.95 19.84 13.12
N ASN A 426 -6.91 19.95 14.45
CA ASN A 426 -7.32 18.87 15.34
C ASN A 426 -8.80 18.51 15.18
N ASP A 427 -9.67 19.51 15.02
CA ASP A 427 -11.09 19.27 14.77
C ASP A 427 -11.34 18.63 13.40
N LEU A 428 -10.59 19.04 12.37
CA LEU A 428 -10.64 18.40 11.05
C LEU A 428 -10.22 16.91 11.13
N LEU A 429 -9.10 16.62 11.79
CA LEU A 429 -8.63 15.24 11.96
C LEU A 429 -9.67 14.38 12.67
N ARG A 430 -10.28 14.89 13.75
CA ARG A 430 -11.33 14.17 14.49
C ARG A 430 -12.53 13.84 13.59
N GLN A 431 -12.91 14.74 12.68
CA GLN A 431 -14.04 14.53 11.77
C GLN A 431 -13.70 13.53 10.66
N VAL A 432 -12.55 13.71 10.01
CA VAL A 432 -12.18 12.95 8.80
C VAL A 432 -11.72 11.53 9.15
N LEU A 433 -11.01 11.36 10.26
CA LEU A 433 -10.44 10.06 10.64
C LEU A 433 -11.35 9.21 11.53
N ALA A 434 -12.56 9.70 11.85
CA ALA A 434 -13.48 9.02 12.77
C ALA A 434 -13.84 7.59 12.35
N ARG A 435 -13.89 7.32 11.04
CA ARG A 435 -14.24 6.00 10.47
C ARG A 435 -13.03 5.11 10.15
N LEU A 436 -11.81 5.61 10.35
CA LEU A 436 -10.61 4.87 9.99
C LEU A 436 -10.42 3.61 10.84
N PRO A 437 -10.66 3.61 12.16
CA PRO A 437 -10.54 2.40 12.97
C PRO A 437 -11.42 1.25 12.49
N GLU A 438 -12.66 1.53 12.07
CA GLU A 438 -13.58 0.51 11.57
C GLU A 438 -13.03 -0.15 10.31
N TRP A 439 -12.53 0.63 9.35
CA TRP A 439 -11.95 0.06 8.13
C TRP A 439 -10.65 -0.71 8.39
N LEU A 440 -9.84 -0.26 9.34
CA LEU A 440 -8.64 -1.02 9.73
C LEU A 440 -8.99 -2.34 10.41
N ALA A 441 -10.14 -2.43 11.09
CA ALA A 441 -10.59 -3.69 11.67
C ALA A 441 -11.00 -4.70 10.60
N ASP A 442 -11.58 -4.22 9.49
CA ASP A 442 -12.03 -5.06 8.38
C ASP A 442 -10.86 -5.52 7.48
N ASP A 443 -9.85 -4.66 7.29
CA ASP A 443 -8.76 -4.89 6.32
C ASP A 443 -7.43 -5.37 6.94
N ALA A 444 -7.23 -5.28 8.26
CA ALA A 444 -5.95 -5.61 8.89
C ALA A 444 -5.90 -7.02 9.48
N ASP A 445 -4.83 -7.74 9.14
CA ASP A 445 -4.37 -8.94 9.86
C ASP A 445 -3.82 -8.60 11.28
N ASP A 446 -4.28 -7.54 11.93
CA ASP A 446 -3.87 -7.13 13.27
C ASP A 446 -5.07 -6.52 14.02
N PRO A 447 -5.84 -7.32 14.78
CA PRO A 447 -7.06 -6.85 15.42
C PRO A 447 -6.80 -5.74 16.46
N ALA A 448 -5.57 -5.66 16.99
CA ALA A 448 -5.19 -4.61 17.92
C ALA A 448 -4.95 -3.25 17.24
N LEU A 449 -4.77 -3.23 15.92
CA LEU A 449 -4.44 -2.01 15.16
C LEU A 449 -5.59 -1.00 15.19
N ALA A 450 -6.82 -1.47 14.99
CA ALA A 450 -8.01 -0.63 15.03
C ALA A 450 -8.19 0.03 16.40
N ASP A 451 -7.99 -0.74 17.48
CA ASP A 451 -8.10 -0.25 18.85
C ASP A 451 -7.04 0.81 19.16
N GLU A 452 -5.79 0.56 18.75
CA GLU A 452 -4.71 1.54 18.92
C GLU A 452 -5.01 2.85 18.19
N VAL A 453 -5.49 2.78 16.94
CA VAL A 453 -5.85 3.98 16.17
C VAL A 453 -7.03 4.71 16.81
N ARG A 454 -8.03 3.98 17.29
CA ARG A 454 -9.18 4.57 18.00
C ARG A 454 -8.76 5.30 19.27
N GLU A 455 -7.90 4.68 20.09
CA GLU A 455 -7.36 5.29 21.30
C GLU A 455 -6.52 6.53 20.98
N GLY A 456 -5.59 6.42 20.02
CA GLY A 456 -4.72 7.53 19.65
C GLY A 456 -5.47 8.74 19.08
N LEU A 457 -6.53 8.51 18.29
CA LEU A 457 -7.36 9.58 17.74
C LEU A 457 -8.31 10.21 18.77
N SER A 458 -8.74 9.46 19.80
CA SER A 458 -9.65 9.94 20.84
C SER A 458 -8.95 10.65 22.02
N SER A 459 -7.66 10.38 22.23
CA SER A 459 -6.87 11.00 23.30
C SER A 459 -6.95 12.54 23.26
N THR A 460 -7.23 13.20 24.39
CA THR A 460 -7.13 14.68 24.48
C THR A 460 -5.64 15.00 24.72
N PRO A 461 -5.06 16.07 24.13
CA PRO A 461 -3.62 16.27 24.26
C PRO A 461 -3.29 16.53 25.73
N ALA A 462 -2.21 15.90 26.21
CA ALA A 462 -1.63 16.20 27.52
C ALA A 462 -0.93 17.57 27.52
#